data_AF-A0A0F9SXB7-F1
#
_entry.id   AF-A0A0F9SXB7-F1
#
_cell.length_a   1.000
_cell.length_b   1.000
_cell.length_c   1.000
_cell.angle_alpha   90.00
_cell.angle_beta   90.00
_cell.angle_gamma   90.00
#
_symmetry.space_group_name_H-M   'P 1'
#
loop_
_entity.id
_entity.type
_entity.pdbx_description
1 polymer ?
#
loop_
_entity_poly.entity_id
_entity_poly.type
_entity_poly.pdbx_seq_one_letter_code
_entity_poly.pdbx_strand_id
1 'polypeptide(L)'
;MDKKISRLRRAARARVKIKELEVYRLSVHRTPRHIYAQVLSPDSSKVIASASTLDSEVKKDIKSSGNIDAAIVVGKFIAERAVKEGVTEVAFDRSGFRYHGRVKALADAARENGLQF
;
A
#
# COMPACT_ATOMS: atom_id res chain seq x y z
N MET A 1 1.84 10.15 24.33
CA MET A 1 2.53 10.27 23.02
C MET A 1 1.48 10.17 21.92
N ASP A 2 1.44 11.14 21.01
CA ASP A 2 0.46 11.17 19.92
C ASP A 2 0.51 9.89 19.04
N LYS A 3 -0.66 9.39 18.62
CA LYS A 3 -0.81 8.14 17.85
C LYS A 3 -0.07 8.21 16.52
N LYS A 4 -0.04 9.39 15.88
CA LYS A 4 0.68 9.61 14.61
C LYS A 4 2.19 9.53 14.84
N ILE A 5 2.72 10.21 15.86
CA ILE A 5 4.16 10.16 16.21
C ILE A 5 4.60 8.72 16.50
N SER A 6 3.84 7.99 17.32
CA SER A 6 4.15 6.59 17.65
C SER A 6 4.16 5.66 16.42
N ARG A 7 3.26 5.91 15.45
CA ARG A 7 3.21 5.18 14.19
C ARG A 7 4.44 5.46 13.32
N LEU A 8 4.82 6.73 13.17
CA LEU A 8 5.99 7.12 12.37
C LEU A 8 7.27 6.50 12.93
N ARG A 9 7.43 6.49 14.26
CA ARG A 9 8.55 5.81 14.93
C ARG A 9 8.64 4.32 14.59
N ARG A 10 7.51 3.60 14.56
CA ARG A 10 7.48 2.17 14.18
C ARG A 10 7.80 1.94 12.71
N ALA A 11 7.39 2.85 11.82
CA ALA A 11 7.62 2.72 10.38
C ALA A 11 9.08 2.99 10.00
N ALA A 12 9.78 3.84 10.75
CA ALA A 12 11.12 4.33 10.42
C ALA A 12 12.12 3.20 10.13
N ARG A 13 12.22 2.19 11.02
CA ARG A 13 13.19 1.09 10.87
C ARG A 13 13.02 0.32 9.56
N ALA A 14 11.78 -0.03 9.21
CA ALA A 14 11.50 -0.76 7.96
C ALA A 14 11.82 0.12 6.73
N ARG A 15 11.48 1.40 6.78
CA ARG A 15 11.74 2.34 5.68
C ARG A 15 13.22 2.58 5.43
N VAL A 16 14.03 2.65 6.48
CA VAL A 16 15.49 2.75 6.37
C VAL A 16 16.03 1.51 5.66
N LYS A 17 15.63 0.31 6.10
CA LYS A 17 16.11 -0.93 5.47
C LYS A 17 15.68 -1.05 4.00
N ILE A 18 14.45 -0.69 3.67
CA ILE A 18 13.96 -0.69 2.28
C ILE A 18 14.77 0.30 1.42
N LYS A 19 15.10 1.47 1.96
CA LYS A 19 15.93 2.46 1.27
C LYS A 19 17.36 1.95 1.04
N GLU A 20 17.95 1.28 2.02
CA GLU A 20 19.28 0.66 1.87
C GLU A 20 19.32 -0.44 0.80
N LEU A 21 18.19 -1.12 0.55
CA LEU A 21 18.09 -2.18 -0.44
C LEU A 21 17.77 -1.67 -1.85
N GLU A 22 17.51 -0.37 -2.02
CA GLU A 22 17.19 0.26 -3.31
C GLU A 22 16.07 -0.45 -4.09
N VAL A 23 15.06 -0.95 -3.39
CA VAL A 23 13.89 -1.63 -3.98
C VAL A 23 12.68 -0.71 -4.06
N TYR A 24 11.82 -0.95 -5.06
CA TYR A 24 10.52 -0.28 -5.14
C TYR A 24 9.71 -0.53 -3.86
N ARG A 25 9.01 0.49 -3.35
CA ARG A 25 8.30 0.40 -2.07
C ARG A 25 6.79 0.51 -2.25
N LEU A 26 6.06 -0.54 -1.88
CA LEU A 26 4.60 -0.49 -1.75
C LEU A 26 4.22 -0.01 -0.34
N SER A 27 3.87 1.27 -0.22
CA SER A 27 3.48 1.90 1.05
C SER A 27 1.97 1.91 1.22
N VAL A 28 1.48 1.41 2.37
CA VAL A 28 0.06 1.39 2.72
C VAL A 28 -0.27 2.44 3.78
N HIS A 29 -1.26 3.30 3.53
CA HIS A 29 -1.82 4.20 4.53
C HIS A 29 -3.27 3.87 4.83
N ARG A 30 -3.59 3.69 6.13
CA ARG A 30 -4.93 3.35 6.59
C ARG A 30 -5.46 4.42 7.53
N THR A 31 -6.65 4.91 7.22
CA THR A 31 -7.48 5.70 8.13
C THR A 31 -8.74 4.89 8.51
N PRO A 32 -9.53 5.33 9.50
CA PRO A 32 -10.79 4.66 9.82
C PRO A 32 -11.71 4.54 8.60
N ARG A 33 -11.80 5.62 7.80
CA ARG A 33 -12.71 5.71 6.67
C ARG A 33 -12.13 5.21 5.34
N HIS A 34 -10.82 5.37 5.12
CA HIS A 34 -10.21 5.14 3.81
C HIS A 34 -8.94 4.31 3.91
N ILE A 35 -8.55 3.69 2.80
CA ILE A 35 -7.24 3.06 2.62
C ILE A 35 -6.61 3.53 1.30
N TYR A 36 -5.29 3.64 1.34
CA TYR A 36 -4.45 4.16 0.27
C TYR A 36 -3.25 3.25 0.10
N ALA A 37 -2.85 3.03 -1.14
CA ALA A 37 -1.65 2.31 -1.53
C ALA A 37 -0.87 3.11 -2.57
N GLN A 38 0.45 3.13 -2.44
CA GLN A 38 1.37 3.80 -3.36
C GLN A 38 2.58 2.93 -3.61
N VAL A 39 2.98 2.78 -4.86
CA VAL A 39 4.26 2.21 -5.27
C VAL A 39 5.21 3.36 -5.56
N LEU A 40 6.32 3.39 -4.84
CA LEU A 40 7.34 4.43 -4.91
C LEU A 40 8.61 3.88 -5.54
N SER A 41 9.35 4.74 -6.25
CA SER A 41 10.69 4.42 -6.74
C SER A 41 11.66 4.07 -5.58
N PRO A 42 12.77 3.36 -5.85
CA PRO A 42 13.84 3.10 -4.89
C PRO A 42 14.29 4.36 -4.14
N ASP A 43 14.48 5.45 -4.88
CA ASP A 43 14.88 6.75 -4.34
C ASP A 43 13.79 7.45 -3.51
N SER A 44 12.59 6.88 -3.46
CA SER A 44 11.39 7.46 -2.85
C SER A 44 11.01 8.85 -3.39
N SER A 45 11.54 9.24 -4.56
CA SER A 45 11.36 10.55 -5.17
C SER A 45 10.13 10.62 -6.08
N LYS A 46 9.71 9.49 -6.64
CA LYS A 46 8.60 9.41 -7.59
C LYS A 46 7.57 8.37 -7.16
N VAL A 47 6.30 8.69 -7.40
CA VAL A 47 5.18 7.74 -7.28
C VAL A 47 4.93 7.15 -8.66
N ILE A 48 5.01 5.83 -8.79
CA ILE A 48 4.87 5.11 -10.05
C ILE A 48 3.41 4.73 -10.24
N ALA A 49 2.84 4.11 -9.21
CA ALA A 49 1.44 3.75 -9.18
C ALA A 49 0.83 4.19 -7.85
N SER A 50 -0.43 4.58 -7.87
CA SER A 50 -1.21 4.84 -6.68
C SER A 50 -2.62 4.31 -6.85
N ALA A 51 -3.24 3.89 -5.76
CA ALA A 51 -4.64 3.47 -5.75
C ALA A 51 -5.24 3.79 -4.38
N SER A 52 -6.48 4.27 -4.37
CA SER A 52 -7.15 4.60 -3.12
C SER A 52 -8.65 4.39 -3.22
N THR A 53 -9.29 4.25 -2.06
CA THR A 53 -10.76 4.29 -1.97
C THR A 53 -11.38 5.65 -2.34
N LEU A 54 -10.56 6.67 -2.60
CA LEU A 54 -11.05 7.96 -3.11
C LEU A 54 -11.12 8.00 -4.65
N ASP A 55 -10.42 7.10 -5.34
CA ASP A 55 -10.39 7.04 -6.80
C ASP A 55 -11.79 6.72 -7.34
N SER A 56 -12.17 7.37 -8.44
CA SER A 56 -13.47 7.20 -9.08
C SER A 56 -13.69 5.78 -9.59
N GLU A 57 -12.64 5.12 -10.08
CA GLU A 57 -12.68 3.72 -10.55
C GLU A 57 -12.93 2.77 -9.37
N VAL A 58 -12.13 2.88 -8.31
CA VAL A 58 -12.26 2.04 -7.11
C VAL A 58 -13.59 2.28 -6.40
N LYS A 59 -14.09 3.53 -6.38
CA LYS A 59 -15.37 3.87 -5.74
C LYS A 59 -16.57 3.16 -6.34
N LYS A 60 -16.55 2.84 -7.63
CA LYS A 60 -17.65 2.13 -8.30
C LYS A 60 -17.77 0.69 -7.79
N ASP A 61 -16.65 0.10 -7.41
CA ASP A 61 -16.56 -1.31 -7.03
C ASP A 61 -16.66 -1.54 -5.50
N ILE A 62 -16.83 -0.47 -4.71
CA ILE A 62 -16.90 -0.56 -3.24
C ILE A 62 -18.21 0.02 -2.70
N LYS A 63 -18.87 -0.75 -1.81
CA LYS A 63 -20.05 -0.27 -1.05
C LYS A 63 -19.67 0.59 0.16
N SER A 64 -18.51 0.32 0.75
CA SER A 64 -17.96 1.03 1.90
C SER A 64 -16.45 1.19 1.72
N SER A 65 -15.87 2.28 2.21
CA SER A 65 -14.44 2.61 2.03
C SER A 65 -13.55 2.15 3.20
N GLY A 66 -14.17 1.74 4.32
CA GLY A 66 -13.51 1.46 5.60
C GLY A 66 -13.32 -0.02 5.95
N ASN A 67 -13.72 -0.94 5.07
CA ASN A 67 -13.79 -2.38 5.36
C ASN A 67 -12.63 -3.18 4.71
N ILE A 68 -12.70 -4.51 4.85
CA ILE A 68 -11.75 -5.46 4.27
C ILE A 68 -11.94 -5.55 2.76
N ASP A 69 -13.18 -5.58 2.27
CA ASP A 69 -13.50 -5.67 0.84
C ASP A 69 -12.88 -4.50 0.05
N ALA A 70 -12.98 -3.28 0.56
CA ALA A 70 -12.33 -2.12 -0.05
C ALA A 70 -10.80 -2.24 -0.09
N ALA A 71 -10.20 -2.90 0.89
CA ALA A 71 -8.77 -3.12 0.90
C ALA A 71 -8.34 -4.14 -0.18
N ILE A 72 -9.15 -5.17 -0.42
CA ILE A 72 -8.96 -6.15 -1.49
C ILE A 72 -9.02 -5.45 -2.86
N VAL A 73 -10.07 -4.65 -3.09
CA VAL A 73 -10.24 -3.91 -4.35
C VAL A 73 -9.06 -2.96 -4.58
N VAL A 74 -8.66 -2.17 -3.58
CA VAL A 74 -7.47 -1.30 -3.71
C VAL A 74 -6.19 -2.10 -3.98
N GLY A 75 -6.02 -3.26 -3.36
CA GLY A 75 -4.88 -4.16 -3.58
C GLY A 75 -4.80 -4.70 -5.00
N LYS A 76 -5.95 -5.04 -5.60
CA LYS A 76 -6.04 -5.43 -7.01
C LYS A 76 -5.66 -4.29 -7.95
N PHE A 77 -6.27 -3.12 -7.79
CA PHE A 77 -6.01 -1.98 -8.67
C PHE A 77 -4.56 -1.48 -8.60
N ILE A 78 -3.92 -1.49 -7.42
CA ILE A 78 -2.52 -1.07 -7.32
C ILE A 78 -1.59 -2.06 -8.03
N ALA A 79 -1.87 -3.36 -7.95
CA ALA A 79 -1.08 -4.38 -8.64
C ALA A 79 -1.19 -4.24 -10.16
N GLU A 80 -2.41 -4.12 -10.68
CA GLU A 80 -2.64 -3.92 -12.11
C GLU A 80 -1.95 -2.66 -12.63
N ARG A 81 -2.02 -1.55 -11.88
CA ARG A 81 -1.33 -0.29 -12.24
C ARG A 81 0.19 -0.44 -12.18
N ALA A 82 0.73 -1.12 -11.17
CA ALA A 82 2.16 -1.33 -11.03
C ALA A 82 2.72 -2.22 -12.16
N VAL A 83 2.03 -3.31 -12.49
CA VAL A 83 2.42 -4.22 -13.57
C VAL A 83 2.36 -3.53 -14.94
N LYS A 84 1.37 -2.66 -15.18
CA LYS A 84 1.30 -1.83 -16.40
C LYS A 84 2.49 -0.89 -16.56
N GLU A 85 3.03 -0.39 -15.46
CA GLU A 85 4.24 0.44 -15.41
C GLU A 85 5.54 -0.41 -15.41
N GLY A 86 5.43 -1.73 -15.51
CA GLY A 86 6.58 -2.66 -15.55
C GLY A 86 7.19 -2.98 -14.19
N VAL A 87 6.52 -2.68 -13.08
CA VAL A 87 7.00 -2.98 -11.72
C VAL A 87 6.36 -4.25 -11.20
N THR A 88 7.16 -5.32 -11.06
CA THR A 88 6.73 -6.62 -10.55
C THR A 88 7.21 -6.88 -9.12
N GLU A 89 8.47 -6.55 -8.83
CA GLU A 89 9.09 -6.74 -7.51
C GLU A 89 9.01 -5.46 -6.67
N VAL A 90 8.46 -5.59 -5.47
CA VAL A 90 8.36 -4.48 -4.52
C VAL A 90 8.66 -4.95 -3.09
N ALA A 91 8.96 -4.03 -2.19
CA ALA A 91 8.99 -4.28 -0.76
C ALA A 91 7.74 -3.71 -0.10
N PHE A 92 7.09 -4.52 0.74
CA PHE A 92 5.88 -4.11 1.43
C PHE A 92 6.14 -3.26 2.68
N ASP A 93 5.75 -1.98 2.64
CA ASP A 93 5.78 -1.06 3.78
C ASP A 93 4.40 -0.89 4.42
N ARG A 94 4.19 -1.62 5.52
CA ARG A 94 3.01 -1.50 6.39
C ARG A 94 2.89 -0.16 7.14
N SER A 95 3.82 0.78 6.97
CA SER A 95 3.80 2.16 7.49
C SER A 95 3.47 2.29 8.99
N GLY A 96 3.95 1.34 9.78
CA GLY A 96 3.79 1.30 11.24
C GLY A 96 2.43 0.78 11.74
N PHE A 97 1.55 0.33 10.83
CA PHE A 97 0.36 -0.44 11.17
C PHE A 97 0.71 -1.92 11.40
N ARG A 98 -0.16 -2.64 12.11
CA ARG A 98 -0.02 -4.10 12.23
C ARG A 98 -0.39 -4.74 10.89
N TYR A 99 0.37 -5.76 10.50
CA TYR A 99 0.05 -6.60 9.36
C TYR A 99 -1.09 -7.54 9.76
N HIS A 100 -2.32 -7.04 9.66
CA HIS A 100 -3.54 -7.73 10.07
C HIS A 100 -4.76 -7.06 9.41
N GLY A 101 -5.88 -7.79 9.36
CA GLY A 101 -7.16 -7.30 8.82
C GLY A 101 -6.98 -6.62 7.46
N ARG A 102 -7.44 -5.38 7.34
CA ARG A 102 -7.37 -4.58 6.10
C ARG A 102 -5.98 -4.47 5.47
N VAL A 103 -4.92 -4.36 6.29
CA VAL A 103 -3.54 -4.24 5.76
C VAL A 103 -3.08 -5.56 5.16
N LYS A 104 -3.45 -6.68 5.80
CA LYS A 104 -3.17 -8.02 5.29
C LYS A 104 -3.97 -8.28 4.00
N ALA A 105 -5.26 -7.98 4.00
CA ALA A 105 -6.13 -8.19 2.84
C ALA A 105 -5.68 -7.40 1.60
N LEU A 106 -5.20 -6.16 1.77
CA LEU A 106 -4.61 -5.39 0.67
C LEU A 106 -3.34 -6.06 0.13
N ALA A 107 -2.48 -6.54 1.02
CA ALA A 107 -1.24 -7.21 0.65
C ALA A 107 -1.50 -8.53 -0.09
N ASP A 108 -2.43 -9.34 0.41
CA ASP A 108 -2.77 -10.63 -0.20
C ASP A 108 -3.39 -10.41 -1.59
N ALA A 109 -4.32 -9.45 -1.72
CA ALA A 109 -4.89 -9.08 -3.02
C ALA A 109 -3.83 -8.55 -3.99
N ALA A 110 -2.86 -7.77 -3.52
CA ALA A 110 -1.78 -7.29 -4.37
C ALA A 110 -0.89 -8.45 -4.88
N ARG A 111 -0.61 -9.45 -4.02
CA ARG A 111 0.13 -10.66 -4.42
C ARG A 111 -0.60 -11.49 -5.46
N GLU A 112 -1.90 -11.71 -5.27
CA GLU A 112 -2.75 -12.48 -6.20
C GLU A 112 -2.80 -11.86 -7.59
N ASN A 113 -2.62 -10.53 -7.69
CA ASN A 113 -2.67 -9.79 -8.96
C ASN A 113 -1.27 -9.48 -9.55
N GLY A 114 -0.23 -10.22 -9.13
CA GLY A 114 1.06 -10.28 -9.84
C GLY A 114 2.21 -9.46 -9.24
N LEU A 115 1.99 -8.76 -8.12
CA LEU A 115 3.11 -8.15 -7.38
C LEU A 115 3.84 -9.19 -6.53
N GLN A 116 5.16 -9.18 -6.57
CA GLN A 116 6.02 -10.09 -5.81
C GLN A 116 6.66 -9.36 -4.63
N PHE A 117 6.28 -9.76 -3.41
CA PHE A 117 6.77 -9.21 -2.13
C PHE A 117 6.39 -10.02 -0.88
#